data_AF-A0A929ZT26-F1
#
_entry.id   AF-A0A929ZT26-F1
#
_cell.length_a   1.000
_cell.length_b   1.000
_cell.length_c   1.000
_cell.angle_alpha   90.00
_cell.angle_beta   90.00
_cell.angle_gamma   90.00
#
_symmetry.space_group_name_H-M   'P 1'
#
loop_
_entity.id
_entity.type
_entity.pdbx_description
1 polymer ?
#
loop_
_entity_poly.entity_id
_entity_poly.type
_entity_poly.pdbx_seq_one_letter_code
_entity_poly.pdbx_strand_id
1 'polypeptide(L)'
;MGIGNIFKAFQPKDTVFFTLFEKVATNLVEMSEYFHNGIQNFDANDESFLKKIHDFEHQNDDLTHQIYMELGKNFITPFDREDIQSLATSLDDVADYIYASTRYIFLFKSPETKAYEEFALLIH
;
A
#
# COMPACT_ATOMS: atom_id res chain seq x y z
N MET A 1 20.32 -18.78 35.10
CA MET A 1 19.79 -18.17 33.87
C MET A 1 19.14 -16.86 34.27
N GLY A 2 19.84 -15.75 34.01
CA GLY A 2 19.55 -14.45 34.64
C GLY A 2 18.41 -13.69 33.96
N ILE A 3 17.72 -12.90 34.77
CA ILE A 3 16.61 -11.99 34.42
C ILE A 3 16.91 -11.13 33.18
N GLY A 4 18.18 -10.84 32.88
CA GLY A 4 18.59 -10.11 31.67
C GLY A 4 18.24 -10.79 30.34
N ASN A 5 18.07 -12.12 30.30
CA ASN A 5 17.63 -12.81 29.08
C ASN A 5 16.13 -12.61 28.81
N ILE A 6 15.35 -12.38 29.86
CA ILE A 6 13.91 -12.11 29.77
C ILE A 6 13.73 -10.69 29.20
N PHE A 7 14.45 -9.70 29.72
CA PHE A 7 14.41 -8.31 29.20
C PHE A 7 14.80 -8.17 27.73
N LYS A 8 15.75 -8.97 27.23
CA LYS A 8 16.10 -9.01 25.79
C LYS A 8 14.98 -9.60 24.90
N ALA A 9 14.18 -10.51 25.44
CA ALA A 9 13.02 -11.08 24.74
C ALA A 9 11.82 -10.12 24.69
N PHE A 10 11.74 -9.17 25.65
CA PHE A 10 10.74 -8.11 25.71
C PHE A 10 11.23 -6.76 25.16
N GLN A 11 12.48 -6.68 24.69
CA GLN A 11 12.97 -5.48 24.03
C GLN A 11 12.23 -5.38 22.69
N PRO A 12 11.42 -4.32 22.48
CA PRO A 12 10.65 -4.21 21.26
C PRO A 12 11.62 -4.21 20.08
N LYS A 13 11.29 -4.98 19.05
CA LYS A 13 11.88 -4.79 17.72
C LYS A 13 11.31 -3.48 17.20
N ASP A 14 11.76 -2.37 17.77
CA ASP A 14 11.17 -1.03 17.62
C ASP A 14 11.01 -0.60 16.16
N THR A 15 11.74 -1.24 15.24
CA THR A 15 11.73 -0.92 13.81
C THR A 15 10.71 -1.69 12.98
N VAL A 16 10.06 -2.75 13.48
CA VAL A 16 9.24 -3.63 12.60
C VAL A 16 8.07 -2.87 11.95
N PHE A 17 7.35 -2.06 12.72
CA PHE A 17 6.23 -1.26 12.19
C PHE A 17 6.73 -0.22 11.18
N PHE A 18 7.81 0.51 11.50
CA PHE A 18 8.39 1.48 10.59
C PHE A 18 8.90 0.84 9.29
N THR A 19 9.55 -0.33 9.37
CA THR A 19 9.99 -1.08 8.19
C THR A 19 8.81 -1.57 7.34
N LEU A 20 7.69 -1.97 7.96
CA LEU A 20 6.49 -2.35 7.21
C LEU A 20 5.85 -1.13 6.54
N PHE A 21 5.72 0.00 7.25
CA PHE A 21 5.22 1.25 6.66
C PHE A 21 6.10 1.76 5.53
N GLU A 22 7.43 1.66 5.65
CA GLU A 22 8.36 2.02 4.58
C GLU A 22 8.14 1.16 3.33
N LYS A 23 7.89 -0.14 3.49
CA LYS A 23 7.55 -1.03 2.38
C LYS A 23 6.21 -0.68 1.73
N VAL A 24 5.17 -0.42 2.53
CA VAL A 24 3.85 0.03 2.06
C VAL A 24 4.01 1.30 1.23
N ALA A 25 4.69 2.31 1.78
CA ALA A 25 4.93 3.58 1.11
C ALA A 25 5.74 3.41 -0.18
N THR A 26 6.79 2.58 -0.17
CA THR A 26 7.61 2.31 -1.36
C THR A 26 6.77 1.66 -2.46
N ASN A 27 5.99 0.62 -2.12
CA ASN A 27 5.09 -0.05 -3.07
C ASN A 27 4.04 0.92 -3.63
N LEU A 28 3.49 1.80 -2.79
CA LEU A 28 2.49 2.79 -3.19
C LEU A 28 3.07 3.86 -4.14
N VAL A 29 4.32 4.31 -3.91
CA VAL A 29 5.02 5.23 -4.81
C VAL A 29 5.27 4.56 -6.16
N GLU A 30 5.78 3.32 -6.16
CA GLU A 30 5.99 2.56 -7.41
C GLU A 30 4.68 2.32 -8.17
N MET A 31 3.59 2.02 -7.46
CA MET A 31 2.25 1.85 -8.02
C MET A 31 1.73 3.13 -8.66
N SER A 32 1.89 4.26 -7.96
CA SER A 32 1.49 5.59 -8.43
C SER A 32 2.27 6.02 -9.68
N GLU A 33 3.60 5.86 -9.67
CA GLU A 33 4.46 6.13 -10.82
C GLU A 33 4.09 5.24 -12.02
N TYR A 34 3.85 3.95 -11.78
CA TYR A 34 3.44 3.03 -12.83
C TYR A 34 2.07 3.42 -13.41
N PHE A 35 1.12 3.80 -12.55
CA PHE A 35 -0.19 4.27 -12.98
C PHE A 35 -0.08 5.54 -13.83
N HIS A 36 0.65 6.56 -13.34
CA HIS A 36 0.84 7.83 -14.03
C HIS A 36 1.44 7.66 -15.42
N ASN A 37 2.50 6.85 -15.54
CA ASN A 37 3.15 6.61 -16.83
C ASN A 37 2.31 5.75 -17.77
N GLY A 38 1.56 4.77 -17.23
CA GLY A 38 0.78 3.85 -18.04
C GLY A 38 -0.54 4.43 -18.55
N ILE A 39 -1.17 5.34 -17.80
CA ILE A 39 -2.50 5.86 -18.15
C ILE A 39 -2.51 6.75 -19.40
N GLN A 40 -1.36 7.29 -19.79
CA GLN A 40 -1.22 8.10 -21.00
C GLN A 40 -1.16 7.28 -22.30
N ASN A 41 -0.84 5.97 -22.21
CA ASN A 41 -0.55 5.14 -23.39
C ASN A 41 -1.11 3.72 -23.30
N PHE A 42 -2.17 3.49 -22.51
CA PHE A 42 -2.73 2.15 -22.33
C PHE A 42 -3.61 1.73 -23.53
N ASP A 43 -3.55 0.45 -23.90
CA ASP A 43 -4.54 -0.18 -24.78
C ASP A 43 -5.64 -0.80 -23.91
N ALA A 44 -6.87 -0.31 -24.04
CA ALA A 44 -8.02 -0.83 -23.30
C ALA A 44 -8.35 -2.31 -23.59
N ASN A 45 -7.74 -2.93 -24.61
CA ASN A 45 -7.86 -4.36 -24.90
C ASN A 45 -6.66 -5.18 -24.39
N ASP A 46 -5.60 -4.54 -23.87
CA ASP A 46 -4.47 -5.21 -23.23
C ASP A 46 -4.52 -5.04 -21.71
N GLU A 47 -4.96 -6.10 -21.03
CA GLU A 47 -5.08 -6.11 -19.56
C GLU A 47 -3.73 -6.18 -18.82
N SER A 48 -2.59 -6.15 -19.52
CA SER A 48 -1.26 -6.20 -18.88
C SER A 48 -1.06 -5.09 -17.84
N PHE A 49 -1.49 -3.87 -18.16
CA PHE A 49 -1.43 -2.72 -17.25
C PHE A 49 -2.34 -2.90 -16.02
N LEU A 50 -3.60 -3.28 -16.25
CA LEU A 50 -4.57 -3.55 -15.17
C LEU A 50 -4.06 -4.65 -14.23
N LYS A 51 -3.51 -5.73 -14.79
CA LYS A 51 -2.93 -6.83 -14.02
C LYS A 51 -1.75 -6.36 -13.17
N LYS A 52 -0.87 -5.53 -13.72
CA LYS A 52 0.28 -5.03 -12.97
C LYS A 52 -0.14 -4.10 -11.83
N ILE A 53 -1.16 -3.27 -12.02
CA ILE A 53 -1.75 -2.45 -10.94
C ILE A 53 -2.39 -3.35 -9.86
N HIS A 54 -3.12 -4.39 -10.25
CA HIS A 54 -3.65 -5.38 -9.29
C HIS A 54 -2.54 -6.06 -8.48
N ASP A 55 -1.42 -6.43 -9.13
CA ASP A 55 -0.30 -7.03 -8.43
C ASP A 55 0.32 -6.07 -7.39
N PHE A 56 0.30 -4.75 -7.64
CA PHE A 56 0.74 -3.75 -6.67
C PHE A 56 -0.23 -3.59 -5.50
N GLU A 57 -1.54 -3.51 -5.77
CA GLU A 57 -2.58 -3.47 -4.73
C GLU A 57 -2.49 -4.69 -3.83
N HIS A 58 -2.38 -5.89 -4.41
CA HIS A 58 -2.32 -7.13 -3.64
C HIS A 58 -1.05 -7.22 -2.76
N GLN A 59 0.08 -6.68 -3.25
CA GLN A 59 1.29 -6.54 -2.43
C GLN A 59 1.09 -5.56 -1.27
N ASN A 60 0.29 -4.52 -1.46
CA ASN A 60 -0.01 -3.56 -0.40
C ASN A 60 -0.92 -4.19 0.66
N ASP A 61 -1.98 -4.88 0.25
CA ASP A 61 -2.86 -5.68 1.11
C ASP A 61 -2.06 -6.66 1.99
N ASP A 62 -1.11 -7.38 1.39
CA ASP A 62 -0.25 -8.33 2.09
C ASP A 62 0.62 -7.64 3.16
N LEU A 63 1.10 -6.42 2.88
CA LEU A 63 1.88 -5.62 3.83
C LEU A 63 1.00 -5.04 4.93
N THR A 64 -0.18 -4.52 4.59
CA THR A 64 -1.22 -4.06 5.52
C THR A 64 -1.61 -5.20 6.47
N HIS A 65 -1.86 -6.40 5.94
CA HIS A 65 -2.14 -7.59 6.73
C HIS A 65 -0.99 -7.93 7.69
N GLN A 66 0.27 -7.82 7.24
CA GLN A 66 1.44 -8.02 8.11
C GLN A 66 1.48 -7.00 9.27
N ILE A 67 1.12 -5.73 9.03
CA ILE A 67 1.02 -4.72 10.09
C ILE A 67 -0.02 -5.14 11.13
N TYR A 68 -1.21 -5.59 10.70
CA TYR A 68 -2.25 -6.09 11.60
C TYR A 68 -1.80 -7.32 12.39
N MET A 69 -1.08 -8.23 11.76
CA MET A 69 -0.52 -9.41 12.43
C MET A 69 0.53 -9.03 13.47
N GLU A 70 1.40 -8.05 13.18
CA GLU A 70 2.37 -7.55 14.16
C GLU A 70 1.70 -6.76 15.28
N LEU A 71 0.62 -6.02 15.00
CA LEU A 71 -0.21 -5.44 16.05
C LEU A 71 -0.80 -6.52 16.97
N GLY A 72 -1.30 -7.62 16.43
CA GLY A 72 -1.84 -8.73 17.23
C GLY A 72 -0.80 -9.45 18.10
N LYS A 73 0.47 -9.48 17.67
CA LYS A 73 1.57 -10.15 18.38
C LYS A 73 2.27 -9.25 19.39
N ASN A 74 2.43 -7.96 19.09
CA ASN A 74 3.20 -7.03 19.90
C ASN A 74 2.28 -6.22 20.82
N PHE A 75 2.46 -6.39 22.14
CA PHE A 75 1.70 -5.65 23.15
C PHE A 75 2.22 -4.22 23.36
N ILE A 76 3.50 -3.97 23.08
CA ILE A 76 4.13 -2.64 23.12
C ILE A 76 4.26 -2.17 21.67
N THR A 77 3.74 -0.98 21.39
CA THR A 77 3.80 -0.33 20.07
C THR A 77 4.63 0.96 20.14
N PRO A 78 5.26 1.39 19.02
CA PRO A 78 6.12 2.58 19.01
C PRO A 78 5.35 3.90 19.16
N PHE A 79 4.06 3.89 18.83
CA PHE A 79 3.10 4.96 19.04
C PHE A 79 1.70 4.35 19.21
N ASP A 80 0.66 5.18 19.29
CA ASP A 80 -0.70 4.73 19.58
C ASP A 80 -1.19 3.69 18.57
N ARG A 81 -1.80 2.62 19.09
CA ARG A 81 -2.24 1.47 18.30
C ARG A 81 -3.31 1.85 17.27
N GLU A 82 -4.23 2.72 17.67
CA GLU A 82 -5.30 3.21 16.80
C GLU A 82 -4.72 4.01 15.63
N ASP A 83 -3.67 4.80 15.88
CA ASP A 83 -2.97 5.54 14.82
C ASP A 83 -2.24 4.59 13.85
N ILE A 84 -1.63 3.50 14.33
CA ILE A 84 -1.02 2.48 13.46
C ILE A 84 -2.09 1.87 12.54
N GLN A 85 -3.25 1.52 13.09
CA GLN A 85 -4.35 0.94 12.32
C GLN A 85 -4.92 1.93 11.31
N SER A 86 -5.15 3.18 11.74
CA SER A 86 -5.67 4.23 10.88
C SER A 86 -4.69 4.52 9.74
N LEU A 87 -3.39 4.62 10.03
CA LEU A 87 -2.37 4.86 9.01
C LEU A 87 -2.27 3.71 8.01
N ALA A 88 -2.27 2.46 8.49
CA ALA A 88 -2.24 1.29 7.61
C ALA A 88 -3.46 1.26 6.68
N THR A 89 -4.66 1.46 7.23
CA THR A 89 -5.92 1.51 6.45
C THR A 89 -5.90 2.64 5.43
N SER A 90 -5.48 3.84 5.82
CA SER A 90 -5.46 4.98 4.90
C SER A 90 -4.46 4.80 3.76
N LEU A 91 -3.35 4.08 3.96
CA LEU A 91 -2.41 3.78 2.88
C LEU A 91 -2.93 2.67 1.95
N ASP A 92 -3.64 1.69 2.51
CA ASP A 92 -4.37 0.64 1.79
C ASP A 92 -5.42 1.23 0.86
N ASP A 93 -6.27 2.13 1.40
CA ASP A 93 -7.32 2.82 0.67
C ASP A 93 -6.78 3.53 -0.58
N VAL A 94 -5.58 4.12 -0.52
CA VAL A 94 -4.98 4.78 -1.70
C VAL A 94 -4.65 3.77 -2.80
N ALA A 95 -4.08 2.61 -2.46
CA ALA A 95 -3.83 1.55 -3.44
C ALA A 95 -5.14 1.03 -4.04
N ASP A 96 -6.15 0.80 -3.20
CA ASP A 96 -7.49 0.39 -3.62
C ASP A 96 -8.12 1.38 -4.59
N TYR A 97 -8.01 2.68 -4.32
CA TYR A 97 -8.56 3.71 -5.21
C TYR A 97 -7.83 3.76 -6.56
N ILE A 98 -6.51 3.57 -6.60
CA ILE A 98 -5.74 3.48 -7.86
C ILE A 98 -6.18 2.25 -8.66
N TYR A 99 -6.29 1.09 -8.00
CA TYR A 99 -6.73 -0.14 -8.65
C TYR A 99 -8.17 -0.05 -9.15
N ALA A 100 -9.11 0.41 -8.31
CA ALA A 100 -10.51 0.60 -8.68
C ALA A 100 -10.66 1.57 -9.86
N SER A 101 -9.92 2.68 -9.86
CA SER A 101 -9.92 3.64 -10.97
C SER A 101 -9.44 2.99 -12.26
N THR A 102 -8.33 2.26 -12.21
CA THR A 102 -7.80 1.51 -13.36
C THR A 102 -8.82 0.51 -13.89
N ARG A 103 -9.46 -0.26 -13.00
CA ARG A 103 -10.52 -1.21 -13.38
C ARG A 103 -11.67 -0.54 -14.11
N TYR A 104 -12.15 0.60 -13.61
CA TYR A 104 -13.27 1.29 -14.26
C TYR A 104 -12.91 1.82 -15.64
N ILE A 105 -11.69 2.33 -15.82
CA ILE A 105 -11.20 2.79 -17.13
C ILE A 105 -11.25 1.66 -18.16
N PHE A 106 -10.76 0.46 -17.79
CA PHE A 106 -10.79 -0.73 -18.64
C PHE A 106 -12.21 -1.24 -18.88
N LEU A 107 -13.02 -1.35 -17.83
CA LEU A 107 -14.39 -1.87 -17.91
C LEU A 107 -15.26 -1.03 -18.84
N PHE A 108 -15.18 0.30 -18.74
CA PHE A 108 -15.99 1.21 -19.54
C PHE A 108 -15.34 1.57 -20.89
N LYS A 109 -14.11 1.11 -21.16
CA LYS A 109 -13.29 1.52 -22.32
C LYS A 109 -13.30 3.04 -22.47
N SER A 110 -13.19 3.73 -21.35
CA SER A 110 -13.37 5.17 -21.32
C SER A 110 -12.21 5.84 -22.06
N PRO A 111 -12.50 6.82 -22.94
CA PRO A 111 -11.43 7.55 -23.63
C PRO A 111 -10.56 8.28 -22.60
N GLU A 112 -9.30 8.50 -22.96
CA GLU A 112 -8.41 9.34 -22.17
C GLU A 112 -9.06 10.71 -21.91
N THR A 113 -9.08 11.13 -20.65
CA THR A 113 -9.61 12.44 -20.25
C THR A 113 -8.60 13.14 -19.34
N LYS A 114 -8.63 14.48 -19.32
CA LYS A 114 -7.83 15.27 -18.37
C LYS A 114 -8.02 14.86 -16.91
N ALA A 115 -9.18 14.32 -16.55
CA ALA A 115 -9.44 13.85 -15.20
C ALA A 115 -8.50 12.69 -14.80
N TYR A 116 -8.02 11.89 -15.75
CA TYR A 116 -7.04 10.81 -15.48
C TYR A 116 -5.67 11.37 -15.17
N GLU A 117 -5.23 12.36 -15.94
CA GLU A 117 -3.97 13.08 -15.69
C GLU A 117 -4.02 13.81 -14.35
N GLU A 118 -5.12 14.50 -14.04
CA GLU A 118 -5.31 15.21 -12.77
C GLU A 118 -5.34 14.23 -11.58
N PHE A 119 -6.03 13.10 -11.70
CA PHE A 119 -6.00 12.06 -10.68
C PHE A 119 -4.60 11.49 -10.49
N ALA A 120 -3.89 11.19 -11.57
CA ALA A 120 -2.51 10.69 -11.53
C ALA A 120 -1.54 11.68 -10.87
N LEU A 121 -1.77 12.99 -11.01
CA LEU A 121 -0.99 14.05 -10.36
C LEU A 121 -1.32 14.25 -8.87
N LEU A 122 -2.49 13.79 -8.40
CA LEU A 122 -2.85 13.87 -6.98
C LEU A 122 -2.18 12.77 -6.15
N ILE A 123 -1.85 11.66 -6.79
CA ILE A 123 -1.26 10.47 -6.17
C ILE A 123 0.26 10.38 -6.35
N HIS A 124 0.86 11.19 -7.22
CA HIS A 124 2.31 11.26 -7.48
C HIS A 124 2.91 12.53 -6.90
#